data_AF-X1TM73-F1
#
_entry.id   AF-X1TM73-F1
#
_cell.length_a   1.000
_cell.length_b   1.000
_cell.length_c   1.000
_cell.angle_alpha   90.00
_cell.angle_beta   90.00
_cell.angle_gamma   90.00
#
_symmetry.space_group_name_H-M   'P 1'
#
loop_
_entity.id
_entity.type
_entity.pdbx_description
1 polymer ?
#
loop_
_entity_poly.entity_id
_entity_poly.type
_entity_poly.pdbx_seq_one_letter_code
_entity_poly.pdbx_strand_id
1 'polypeptide(L)'
;MGSIAGYFGGIVDEIIMRVTDVFLAFPALILAMAIVVALGPSLNTVIIALIIVSWPVYARLIRGDILATREEDYVEAARGLGASNFRIITRHV
;
A
#
# COMPACT_ATOMS: atom_id res chain seq x y z
N MET A 1 -24.03 8.10 -4.92
CA MET A 1 -23.83 6.72 -4.40
C MET A 1 -22.48 6.15 -4.84
N GLY A 2 -22.20 5.97 -6.14
CA GLY A 2 -20.94 5.35 -6.61
C GLY A 2 -19.63 5.99 -6.07
N SER A 3 -19.65 7.28 -5.74
CA SER A 3 -18.53 8.01 -5.12
C SER A 3 -18.18 7.57 -3.69
N ILE A 4 -19.09 6.95 -2.94
CA ILE A 4 -18.87 6.53 -1.55
C ILE A 4 -18.27 5.11 -1.49
N ALA A 5 -18.68 4.23 -2.42
CA ALA A 5 -18.12 2.88 -2.53
C ALA A 5 -16.62 2.87 -2.88
N GLY A 6 -16.13 3.88 -3.61
CA GLY A 6 -14.72 4.00 -3.93
C GLY A 6 -13.82 4.46 -2.77
N TYR A 7 -14.38 4.83 -1.61
CA TYR A 7 -13.70 5.75 -0.69
C TYR A 7 -12.78 5.09 0.36
N PHE A 8 -13.21 3.99 0.95
CA PHE A 8 -12.38 3.19 1.87
C PHE A 8 -12.24 1.76 1.30
N GLY A 9 -11.60 1.61 0.12
CA GLY A 9 -11.38 0.33 -0.58
C GLY A 9 -11.69 0.31 -2.10
N GLY A 10 -11.63 1.44 -2.80
CA GLY A 10 -12.05 1.55 -4.21
C GLY A 10 -11.06 1.05 -5.26
N ILE A 11 -11.39 1.27 -6.54
CA ILE A 11 -10.64 0.77 -7.72
C ILE A 11 -9.13 1.09 -7.65
N VAL A 12 -8.73 2.26 -7.15
CA VAL A 12 -7.31 2.64 -6.99
C VAL A 12 -6.61 1.75 -5.96
N ASP A 13 -7.27 1.47 -4.84
CA ASP A 13 -6.79 0.60 -3.77
C ASP A 13 -6.68 -0.86 -4.24
N GLU A 14 -7.69 -1.36 -4.98
CA GLU A 14 -7.60 -2.67 -5.61
C GLU A 14 -6.44 -2.74 -6.62
N ILE A 15 -6.28 -1.75 -7.52
CA ILE A 15 -5.17 -1.74 -8.49
C ILE A 15 -3.81 -1.75 -7.80
N ILE A 16 -3.62 -0.95 -6.75
CA ILE A 16 -2.38 -0.95 -5.96
C ILE A 16 -2.14 -2.32 -5.32
N MET A 17 -3.18 -2.99 -4.81
CA MET A 17 -3.06 -4.35 -4.28
C MET A 17 -2.78 -5.39 -5.37
N ARG A 18 -3.40 -5.31 -6.54
CA ARG A 18 -3.09 -6.23 -7.67
C ARG A 18 -1.62 -6.11 -8.10
N VAL A 19 -1.06 -4.89 -8.13
CA VAL A 19 0.37 -4.69 -8.37
C VAL A 19 1.20 -5.28 -7.21
N THR A 20 0.84 -4.95 -5.97
CA THR A 20 1.50 -5.47 -4.75
C THR A 20 1.57 -6.99 -4.73
N ASP A 21 0.45 -7.67 -5.02
CA ASP A 21 0.35 -9.13 -5.06
C ASP A 21 1.18 -9.74 -6.20
N VAL A 22 1.21 -9.10 -7.38
CA VAL A 22 2.08 -9.53 -8.50
C VAL A 22 3.55 -9.45 -8.12
N PHE A 23 3.99 -8.40 -7.43
CA PHE A 23 5.38 -8.29 -6.95
C PHE A 23 5.69 -9.35 -5.87
N LEU A 24 4.77 -9.58 -4.93
CA LEU A 24 4.93 -10.57 -3.86
C LEU A 24 4.85 -12.04 -4.35
N ALA A 25 4.30 -12.29 -5.53
CA ALA A 25 4.27 -13.62 -6.14
C ALA A 25 5.66 -14.08 -6.64
N PHE A 26 6.62 -13.17 -6.84
CA PHE A 26 8.00 -13.51 -7.20
C PHE A 26 8.88 -13.66 -5.96
N PRO A 27 9.76 -14.68 -5.89
CA PRO A 27 10.77 -14.74 -4.83
C PRO A 27 11.68 -13.50 -4.88
N ALA A 28 11.68 -12.72 -3.80
CA ALA A 28 12.30 -11.39 -3.73
C ALA A 28 13.75 -11.32 -4.25
N LEU A 29 14.58 -12.33 -3.92
CA LEU A 29 15.96 -12.41 -4.41
C LEU A 29 16.05 -12.59 -5.93
N ILE A 30 15.15 -13.38 -6.54
CA ILE A 30 15.13 -13.61 -7.99
C ILE A 30 14.71 -12.32 -8.71
N LEU A 31 13.69 -11.62 -8.21
CA LEU A 31 13.25 -10.35 -8.77
C LEU A 31 14.34 -9.27 -8.65
N ALA A 32 15.01 -9.18 -7.49
CA ALA A 32 16.12 -8.26 -7.29
C ALA A 32 17.30 -8.56 -8.24
N MET A 33 17.71 -9.82 -8.37
CA MET A 33 18.76 -10.23 -9.32
C MET A 33 18.37 -9.92 -10.76
N ALA A 34 17.13 -10.17 -11.16
CA ALA A 34 16.65 -9.87 -12.52
C ALA A 34 16.74 -8.37 -12.83
N ILE A 35 16.36 -7.50 -11.89
CA ILE A 35 16.49 -6.03 -12.04
C ILE A 35 17.96 -5.60 -12.16
N VAL A 36 18.85 -6.13 -11.31
CA VAL A 36 20.28 -5.79 -11.34
C VAL A 36 20.97 -6.28 -12.61
N VAL A 37 20.60 -7.47 -13.13
CA VAL A 37 21.13 -7.99 -14.40
C VAL A 37 20.59 -7.18 -15.59
N ALA A 38 19.30 -6.84 -15.61
CA ALA A 38 18.68 -6.10 -16.70
C ALA A 38 19.15 -4.64 -16.81
N LEU A 39 19.43 -3.98 -15.68
CA LEU A 39 19.93 -2.59 -15.63
C LEU A 39 21.47 -2.49 -15.62
N GLY A 40 22.17 -3.62 -15.54
CA GLY A 40 23.63 -3.71 -15.40
C GLY A 40 24.09 -3.62 -13.93
N PRO A 41 25.16 -4.36 -13.55
CA PRO A 41 25.60 -4.45 -12.16
C PRO A 41 26.27 -3.15 -11.67
N SER A 42 25.64 -2.48 -10.70
CA SER A 42 26.17 -1.31 -10.01
C SER A 42 25.56 -1.17 -8.61
N LEU A 43 26.17 -0.38 -7.73
CA LEU A 43 25.58 -0.07 -6.41
C LEU A 43 24.19 0.60 -6.56
N ASN A 44 24.04 1.49 -7.55
CA ASN A 44 22.79 2.20 -7.80
C ASN A 44 21.67 1.25 -8.24
N THR A 45 21.96 0.29 -9.12
CA THR A 45 20.94 -0.68 -9.60
C THR A 45 20.56 -1.69 -8.52
N VAL A 46 21.49 -2.03 -7.60
CA VAL A 46 21.15 -2.79 -6.38
C VAL A 46 20.23 -2.00 -5.46
N ILE A 47 20.52 -0.71 -5.19
CA ILE A 47 19.65 0.15 -4.36
C ILE A 47 18.25 0.28 -4.98
N ILE A 48 18.17 0.52 -6.29
CA ILE A 48 16.90 0.60 -7.03
C ILE A 48 16.12 -0.71 -6.93
N ALA A 49 16.79 -1.86 -7.11
CA ALA A 49 16.16 -3.17 -6.98
C ALA A 49 15.60 -3.42 -5.56
N LEU A 50 16.36 -3.06 -4.52
CA LEU A 50 15.91 -3.20 -3.12
C LEU A 50 14.67 -2.35 -2.81
N ILE A 51 14.61 -1.11 -3.30
CA ILE A 51 13.44 -0.23 -3.16
C ILE A 51 12.23 -0.84 -3.88
N ILE A 52 12.41 -1.27 -5.14
CA ILE A 52 11.35 -1.84 -6.00
C ILE A 52 10.81 -3.17 -5.46
N VAL A 53 11.62 -3.95 -4.74
CA VAL A 53 11.22 -5.25 -4.18
C VAL A 53 10.64 -5.15 -2.76
N SER A 54 11.00 -4.11 -1.98
CA SER A 54 10.58 -4.00 -0.56
C SER A 54 9.28 -3.22 -0.32
N TRP A 55 8.95 -2.22 -1.16
CA TRP A 55 7.72 -1.42 -0.98
C TRP A 55 6.40 -2.21 -0.87
N PRO A 56 6.18 -3.39 -1.51
CA PRO A 56 4.91 -4.11 -1.42
C PRO A 56 4.60 -4.59 0.01
N VAL A 57 5.64 -4.90 0.79
CA VAL A 57 5.50 -5.34 2.19
C VAL A 57 5.01 -4.18 3.06
N TYR A 58 5.61 -3.00 2.91
CA TYR A 58 5.20 -1.79 3.63
C TYR A 58 3.79 -1.32 3.24
N ALA A 59 3.44 -1.38 1.94
CA ALA A 59 2.09 -1.08 1.47
C ALA A 59 1.04 -2.01 2.10
N ARG A 60 1.35 -3.30 2.23
CA ARG A 60 0.46 -4.29 2.87
C ARG A 60 0.36 -4.13 4.39
N LEU A 61 1.44 -3.72 5.05
CA LEU A 61 1.45 -3.39 6.48
C LEU A 61 0.54 -2.18 6.76
N ILE A 62 0.79 -1.06 6.08
CA ILE A 62 0.02 0.18 6.23
C ILE A 62 -1.46 -0.05 5.88
N ARG A 63 -1.77 -0.91 4.90
CA ARG A 63 -3.16 -1.36 4.64
C ARG A 63 -3.78 -2.04 5.86
N GLY A 64 -3.05 -2.96 6.50
CA GLY A 64 -3.49 -3.66 7.71
C GLY A 64 -3.78 -2.68 8.83
N ASP A 65 -2.88 -1.74 9.08
CA ASP A 65 -3.02 -0.70 10.10
C ASP A 65 -4.25 0.19 9.82
N ILE A 66 -4.41 0.69 8.59
CA ILE A 66 -5.57 1.51 8.17
C ILE A 66 -6.90 0.74 8.31
N LEU A 67 -6.92 -0.57 8.06
CA LEU A 67 -8.11 -1.40 8.24
C LEU A 67 -8.42 -1.62 9.72
N ALA A 68 -7.42 -1.90 10.55
CA ALA A 68 -7.60 -2.07 12.00
C ALA A 68 -8.07 -0.76 12.66
N THR A 69 -7.41 0.36 12.40
CA THR A 69 -7.80 1.69 12.92
C THR A 69 -9.20 2.09 12.46
N ARG A 70 -9.66 1.64 11.28
CA ARG A 70 -11.04 1.89 10.81
C ARG A 70 -12.11 1.17 11.64
N GLU A 71 -11.76 0.10 12.34
CA GLU A 71 -12.69 -0.68 13.18
C GLU A 71 -12.78 -0.14 14.63
N GLU A 72 -12.01 0.88 15.01
CA GLU A 72 -12.09 1.48 16.34
C GLU A 72 -13.27 2.46 16.51
N ASP A 73 -13.92 2.40 17.69
CA ASP A 73 -15.11 3.18 18.08
C ASP A 73 -14.95 4.68 17.84
N TYR A 74 -13.76 5.24 18.07
CA TYR A 74 -13.52 6.69 17.90
C TYR A 74 -13.59 7.12 16.44
N VAL A 75 -13.25 6.22 15.49
CA VAL A 75 -13.34 6.47 14.05
C VAL A 75 -14.77 6.33 13.56
N GLU A 76 -15.59 5.49 14.21
CA GLU A 76 -17.03 5.43 13.97
C GLU A 76 -17.76 6.66 14.53
N ALA A 77 -17.44 7.07 15.77
CA ALA A 77 -17.96 8.30 16.37
C ALA A 77 -17.60 9.55 15.54
N ALA A 78 -16.35 9.65 15.05
CA ALA A 78 -15.93 10.73 14.16
C ALA A 78 -16.71 10.75 12.83
N ARG A 79 -17.03 9.58 12.26
CA ARG A 79 -17.92 9.45 11.08
C ARG A 79 -19.34 9.88 11.38
N GLY A 80 -19.89 9.53 12.55
CA GLY A 80 -21.19 10.01 13.03
C GLY A 80 -21.28 11.54 13.15
N LEU A 81 -20.14 12.19 13.43
CA LEU A 81 -19.99 13.66 13.43
C LEU A 81 -19.65 14.26 12.05
N GLY A 82 -19.72 13.47 10.97
CA GLY A 82 -19.51 13.94 9.59
C GLY A 82 -18.04 14.05 9.15
N ALA A 83 -17.09 13.45 9.87
CA ALA A 83 -15.71 13.35 9.41
C ALA A 83 -15.56 12.32 8.26
N SER A 84 -14.62 12.59 7.35
CA SER A 84 -14.37 11.81 6.13
C SER A 84 -13.13 10.93 6.28
N ASN A 85 -13.02 9.77 5.60
CA ASN A 85 -11.84 8.89 5.76
C ASN A 85 -10.52 9.65 5.54
N PHE A 86 -10.50 10.62 4.62
CA PHE A 86 -9.34 11.49 4.39
C PHE A 86 -9.02 12.38 5.60
N ARG A 87 -9.98 13.11 6.18
CA ARG A 87 -9.73 13.98 7.36
C ARG A 87 -9.40 13.17 8.62
N ILE A 88 -9.83 11.91 8.67
CA ILE A 88 -9.46 10.96 9.71
C ILE A 88 -7.98 10.56 9.52
N ILE A 89 -7.62 10.05 8.34
CA ILE A 89 -6.27 9.65 7.97
C ILE A 89 -5.27 10.79 8.18
N THR A 90 -5.48 11.99 7.62
CA THR A 90 -4.48 13.09 7.69
C THR A 90 -4.43 13.83 9.04
N ARG A 91 -4.93 13.24 10.13
CA ARG A 91 -5.00 13.91 11.46
C ARG A 91 -4.94 12.97 12.66
N HIS A 92 -5.22 11.67 12.48
CA HIS A 92 -5.21 10.67 13.56
C HIS A 92 -4.41 9.41 13.19
N VAL A 93 -3.75 9.42 12.03
CA VAL A 93 -2.77 8.44 11.53
C VAL A 93 -1.55 9.22 11.02
#